data_AF-A0A7L8AJD7-F1
#
_entry.id   AF-A0A7L8AJD7-F1
#
_cell.length_a   1.000
_cell.length_b   1.000
_cell.length_c   1.000
_cell.angle_alpha   90.00
_cell.angle_beta   90.00
_cell.angle_gamma   90.00
#
_symmetry.space_group_name_H-M   'P 1'
#
loop_
_entity.id
_entity.type
_entity.pdbx_description
1 polymer ?
#
loop_
_entity_poly.entity_id
_entity_poly.type
_entity_poly.pdbx_seq_one_letter_code
_entity_poly.pdbx_strand_id
1 'polypeptide(L)'
;MDNLVNIKPHIIIQARMGSTRLPSKVMMPINNIPMIGYQLDRLLNTGFPIVLATSNNSNNNGLVEYAKKKGIQVIRGSEKNVLQRYYKAAKLNKATDVIRITGDNPLVDGYFIKEQLNSFRPSTRRYYFYEGQQKKLPLGMSFELFSFELLEEAYFKAGLESEREHVTPYMHQNFPGNIEILEFQNHLNFPDARLTVDTAEDFELIKRLIVDYDSHLKSTKEIIDILKSNNALMKINNDIVQKKWTE
;
A
#
# COMPACT_ATOMS: atom_id res chain seq x y z
N MET A 1 -7.27 33.02 9.26
CA MET A 1 -6.10 32.17 9.55
C MET A 1 -6.61 30.76 9.40
N ASP A 2 -6.30 30.12 8.28
CA ASP A 2 -6.81 28.78 7.98
C ASP A 2 -6.24 27.80 9.00
N ASN A 3 -7.11 27.20 9.81
CA ASN A 3 -6.78 26.13 10.75
C ASN A 3 -6.50 24.83 9.98
N LEU A 4 -5.49 24.83 9.10
CA LEU A 4 -5.07 23.64 8.38
C LEU A 4 -4.45 22.64 9.37
N VAL A 5 -4.94 21.40 9.35
CA VAL A 5 -4.35 20.32 10.14
C VAL A 5 -2.97 20.00 9.58
N ASN A 6 -1.93 20.16 10.41
CA ASN A 6 -0.59 19.76 10.02
C ASN A 6 -0.47 18.23 10.10
N ILE A 7 -0.17 17.61 8.97
CA ILE A 7 -0.06 16.16 8.82
C ILE A 7 1.37 15.68 9.13
N LYS A 8 1.52 14.46 9.67
CA LYS A 8 2.83 13.80 9.86
C LYS A 8 2.77 12.37 9.35
N PRO A 9 2.80 12.19 8.01
CA PRO A 9 2.53 10.91 7.40
C PRO A 9 3.60 9.88 7.76
N HIS A 10 3.15 8.68 8.12
CA HIS A 10 4.01 7.50 8.26
C HIS A 10 3.51 6.42 7.29
N ILE A 11 4.44 5.84 6.54
CA ILE A 11 4.11 4.73 5.65
C ILE A 11 4.17 3.45 6.46
N ILE A 12 3.04 2.74 6.53
CA ILE A 12 2.97 1.42 7.14
C ILE A 12 2.70 0.40 6.04
N ILE A 13 3.65 -0.51 5.87
CA ILE A 13 3.61 -1.54 4.83
C ILE A 13 3.21 -2.86 5.50
N GLN A 14 2.05 -3.41 5.14
CA GLN A 14 1.70 -4.77 5.54
C GLN A 14 2.33 -5.78 4.58
N ALA A 15 3.25 -6.61 5.07
CA ALA A 15 3.87 -7.65 4.27
C ALA A 15 4.05 -8.94 5.08
N ARG A 16 3.79 -10.09 4.45
CA ARG A 16 4.00 -11.41 5.05
C ARG A 16 4.38 -12.44 3.99
N MET A 17 5.14 -13.43 4.41
CA MET A 17 5.57 -14.55 3.57
C MET A 17 4.43 -15.55 3.29
N GLY A 18 3.43 -15.61 4.18
CA GLY A 18 2.32 -16.57 4.16
C GLY A 18 1.22 -16.32 3.10
N SER A 19 1.59 -15.92 1.89
CA SER A 19 0.64 -15.74 0.78
C SER A 19 0.14 -17.10 0.28
N THR A 20 -1.17 -17.24 0.03
CA THR A 20 -1.78 -18.52 -0.38
C THR A 20 -1.62 -18.85 -1.85
N ARG A 21 -1.79 -17.85 -2.74
CA ARG A 21 -1.70 -18.02 -4.19
C ARG A 21 -0.26 -18.06 -4.71
N LEU A 22 0.60 -17.23 -4.14
CA LEU A 22 2.02 -17.19 -4.48
C LEU A 22 2.83 -17.06 -3.17
N PRO A 23 3.18 -18.20 -2.54
CA PRO A 23 3.95 -18.20 -1.29
C PRO A 23 5.26 -17.43 -1.43
N SER A 24 5.62 -16.68 -0.38
CA SER A 24 6.87 -15.92 -0.34
C SER A 24 7.02 -14.85 -1.43
N LYS A 25 5.94 -14.46 -2.13
CA LYS A 25 5.94 -13.46 -3.22
C LYS A 25 6.78 -12.21 -2.94
N VAL A 26 6.62 -11.65 -1.74
CA VAL A 26 7.33 -10.42 -1.30
C VAL A 26 8.85 -10.57 -1.31
N MET A 27 9.38 -11.79 -1.15
CA MET A 27 10.81 -12.08 -1.18
C MET A 27 11.29 -12.75 -2.47
N MET A 28 10.42 -12.96 -3.47
CA MET A 28 10.84 -13.51 -4.76
C MET A 28 11.81 -12.54 -5.45
N PRO A 29 12.96 -13.03 -5.97
CA PRO A 29 13.98 -12.16 -6.52
C PRO A 29 13.67 -11.73 -7.96
N ILE A 30 13.92 -10.46 -8.25
CA ILE A 30 14.05 -9.90 -9.60
C ILE A 30 15.46 -9.28 -9.64
N ASN A 31 16.32 -9.72 -10.57
CA ASN A 31 17.73 -9.33 -10.62
C ASN A 31 18.46 -9.37 -9.25
N ASN A 32 18.28 -10.46 -8.49
CA ASN A 32 18.81 -10.68 -7.14
C ASN A 32 18.30 -9.72 -6.04
N ILE A 33 17.38 -8.82 -6.36
CA ILE A 33 16.71 -7.95 -5.39
C ILE A 33 15.35 -8.57 -5.06
N PRO A 34 15.03 -8.84 -3.77
CA PRO A 34 13.68 -9.25 -3.39
C PRO A 34 12.63 -8.26 -3.88
N MET A 35 11.47 -8.73 -4.32
CA MET A 35 10.40 -7.87 -4.86
C MET A 35 10.03 -6.70 -3.93
N ILE A 36 9.93 -6.96 -2.61
CA ILE A 36 9.69 -5.93 -1.60
C ILE A 36 10.81 -4.86 -1.59
N GLY A 37 12.03 -5.21 -1.97
CA GLY A 37 13.16 -4.28 -2.08
C GLY A 37 12.88 -3.12 -3.03
N TYR A 38 12.34 -3.40 -4.21
CA TYR A 38 11.92 -2.37 -5.16
C TYR A 38 10.84 -1.45 -4.56
N GLN A 39 9.88 -2.03 -3.85
CA GLN A 39 8.84 -1.25 -3.17
C GLN A 39 9.44 -0.30 -2.13
N LEU A 40 10.32 -0.82 -1.27
CA LEU A 40 10.95 -0.05 -0.21
C LEU A 40 11.79 1.08 -0.78
N ASP A 41 12.58 0.82 -1.83
CA ASP A 41 13.43 1.84 -2.45
C ASP A 41 12.60 2.96 -3.09
N ARG A 42 11.47 2.63 -3.73
CA ARG A 42 10.54 3.62 -4.27
C ARG A 42 9.84 4.44 -3.20
N LEU A 43 9.46 3.82 -2.09
CA LEU A 43 8.79 4.51 -0.98
C LEU A 43 9.77 5.38 -0.17
N LEU A 44 11.06 5.03 -0.09
CA LEU A 44 12.08 5.85 0.57
C LEU A 44 12.24 7.23 -0.08
N ASN A 45 11.98 7.35 -1.38
CA ASN A 45 11.98 8.64 -2.10
C ASN A 45 10.92 9.63 -1.60
N THR A 46 9.93 9.15 -0.83
CA THR A 46 8.95 10.04 -0.18
C THR A 46 9.60 10.95 0.88
N GLY A 47 10.64 10.44 1.55
CA GLY A 47 11.20 11.06 2.76
C GLY A 47 10.34 10.85 4.03
N PHE A 48 9.23 10.10 3.95
CA PHE A 48 8.42 9.78 5.12
C PHE A 48 9.02 8.60 5.90
N PRO A 49 8.86 8.55 7.23
CA PRO A 49 9.20 7.36 8.00
C PRO A 49 8.42 6.13 7.51
N ILE A 50 9.12 5.01 7.39
CA ILE A 50 8.56 3.74 6.92
C ILE A 50 8.61 2.70 8.04
N VAL A 51 7.51 1.99 8.24
CA VAL A 51 7.41 0.87 9.16
C VAL A 51 6.88 -0.36 8.42
N LEU A 52 7.60 -1.48 8.53
CA LEU A 52 7.14 -2.77 8.04
C LEU A 52 6.31 -3.48 9.12
N ALA A 53 5.05 -3.76 8.85
CA ALA A 53 4.15 -4.50 9.73
C ALA A 53 4.00 -5.96 9.24
N THR A 54 4.62 -6.91 9.95
CA THR A 54 4.60 -8.36 9.60
C THR A 54 4.15 -9.23 10.77
N SER A 55 4.02 -10.55 10.60
CA SER A 55 3.58 -11.42 11.69
C SER A 55 4.72 -11.97 12.55
N ASN A 56 4.37 -12.53 13.70
CA ASN A 56 5.28 -13.22 14.61
C ASN A 56 5.80 -14.56 14.06
N ASN A 57 5.24 -15.07 12.95
CA ASN A 57 5.68 -16.33 12.37
C ASN A 57 7.13 -16.24 11.88
N SER A 58 7.94 -17.25 12.24
CA SER A 58 9.36 -17.35 11.91
C SER A 58 9.64 -17.36 10.41
N ASN A 59 8.70 -17.77 9.57
CA ASN A 59 8.83 -17.67 8.11
C ASN A 59 9.09 -16.23 7.63
N ASN A 60 8.65 -15.21 8.37
CA ASN A 60 8.91 -13.80 8.08
C ASN A 60 10.32 -13.34 8.46
N ASN A 61 11.16 -14.16 9.11
CA ASN A 61 12.47 -13.73 9.60
C ASN A 61 13.36 -13.18 8.45
N GLY A 62 13.35 -13.81 7.27
CA GLY A 62 14.09 -13.30 6.11
C GLY A 62 13.64 -11.90 5.67
N LEU A 63 12.33 -11.65 5.68
CA LEU A 63 11.74 -10.34 5.39
C LEU A 63 12.11 -9.30 6.47
N VAL A 64 12.06 -9.69 7.74
CA VAL A 64 12.44 -8.84 8.88
C VAL A 64 13.91 -8.41 8.76
N GLU A 65 14.81 -9.36 8.53
CA GLU A 65 16.24 -9.07 8.42
C GLU A 65 16.56 -8.23 7.18
N TYR A 66 15.86 -8.46 6.06
CA TYR A 66 16.00 -7.62 4.88
C TYR A 66 15.58 -6.17 5.14
N ALA A 67 14.43 -5.95 5.78
CA ALA A 67 13.95 -4.60 6.11
C ALA A 67 14.86 -3.87 7.11
N LYS A 68 15.32 -4.56 8.15
CA LYS A 68 16.29 -4.00 9.11
C LYS A 68 17.60 -3.59 8.45
N LYS A 69 18.12 -4.38 7.50
CA LYS A 69 19.34 -4.03 6.74
C LYS A 69 19.18 -2.75 5.92
N LYS A 70 17.94 -2.41 5.50
CA LYS A 70 17.60 -1.13 4.86
C LYS A 70 17.29 0.00 5.87
N GLY A 71 17.48 -0.23 7.17
CA GLY A 71 17.20 0.77 8.21
C GLY A 71 15.71 0.97 8.51
N ILE A 72 14.85 0.05 8.06
CA ILE A 72 13.40 0.17 8.21
C ILE A 72 12.96 -0.51 9.51
N GLN A 73 12.17 0.21 10.32
CA GLN A 73 11.62 -0.34 11.55
C GLN A 73 10.62 -1.46 11.23
N VAL A 74 10.66 -2.53 12.03
CA VAL A 74 9.75 -3.67 11.87
C VAL A 74 8.89 -3.86 13.10
N ILE A 75 7.57 -3.94 12.90
CA ILE A 75 6.58 -4.28 13.92
C ILE A 75 6.03 -5.66 13.62
N ARG A 76 6.10 -6.55 14.61
CA ARG A 76 5.55 -7.90 14.52
C ARG A 76 4.28 -8.02 15.36
N GLY A 77 3.33 -8.83 14.90
CA GLY A 77 2.09 -9.10 15.63
C GLY A 77 1.36 -10.35 15.18
N SER A 78 0.10 -10.48 15.59
CA SER A 78 -0.77 -11.59 15.18
C SER A 78 -0.91 -11.65 13.67
N GLU A 79 -0.86 -12.84 13.07
CA GLU A 79 -1.07 -13.06 11.63
C GLU A 79 -2.43 -12.50 11.18
N LYS A 80 -3.49 -12.83 11.94
CA LYS A 80 -4.89 -12.54 11.64
C LYS A 80 -5.33 -11.11 11.97
N ASN A 81 -4.60 -10.41 12.83
CA ASN A 81 -4.97 -9.07 13.26
C ASN A 81 -3.99 -8.05 12.68
N VAL A 82 -4.21 -7.71 11.42
CA VAL A 82 -3.40 -6.73 10.68
C VAL A 82 -3.63 -5.34 11.25
N LEU A 83 -4.88 -5.00 11.59
CA LEU A 83 -5.28 -3.74 12.23
C LEU A 83 -4.47 -3.46 13.51
N GLN A 84 -4.27 -4.46 14.36
CA GLN A 84 -3.42 -4.33 15.55
C GLN A 84 -1.97 -3.96 15.18
N ARG A 85 -1.42 -4.49 14.09
CA ARG A 85 -0.04 -4.18 13.67
C ARG A 85 0.06 -2.74 13.18
N TYR A 86 -0.94 -2.24 12.45
CA TYR A 86 -1.04 -0.82 12.08
C TYR A 86 -1.13 0.07 13.31
N TYR A 87 -2.04 -0.23 14.25
CA TYR A 87 -2.20 0.54 15.49
C TYR A 87 -0.90 0.63 16.29
N LYS A 88 -0.22 -0.52 16.49
CA LYS A 88 1.07 -0.57 17.20
C LYS A 88 2.14 0.25 16.47
N ALA A 89 2.25 0.09 15.16
CA ALA A 89 3.23 0.82 14.34
C ALA A 89 3.00 2.34 14.41
N ALA A 90 1.77 2.79 14.24
CA ALA A 90 1.44 4.21 14.32
C ALA A 90 1.67 4.78 15.73
N LYS A 91 1.20 4.09 16.77
CA LYS A 91 1.31 4.54 18.16
C LYS A 91 2.76 4.65 18.64
N LEU A 92 3.60 3.66 18.33
CA LEU A 92 5.02 3.67 18.73
C LEU A 92 5.81 4.79 18.06
N ASN A 93 5.44 5.16 16.84
CA ASN A 93 6.08 6.24 16.08
C ASN A 93 5.43 7.61 16.30
N LYS A 94 4.38 7.70 17.14
CA LYS A 94 3.60 8.93 17.33
C LYS A 94 3.09 9.50 15.99
N ALA A 95 2.75 8.61 15.06
CA ALA A 95 2.20 9.00 13.77
C ALA A 95 0.82 9.63 13.99
N THR A 96 0.59 10.80 13.41
CA THR A 96 -0.75 11.42 13.40
C THR A 96 -1.57 10.96 12.22
N ASP A 97 -0.91 10.43 11.19
CA ASP A 97 -1.59 9.95 10.00
C ASP A 97 -0.75 8.91 9.25
N VAL A 98 -1.48 7.98 8.63
CA VAL A 98 -0.97 6.68 8.22
C VAL A 98 -1.24 6.48 6.75
N ILE A 99 -0.17 6.31 5.97
CA ILE A 99 -0.22 5.86 4.58
C ILE A 99 -0.15 4.33 4.59
N ARG A 100 -1.28 3.69 4.30
CA ARG A 100 -1.41 2.23 4.20
C ARG A 100 -0.93 1.76 2.83
N ILE A 101 0.02 0.82 2.85
CA ILE A 101 0.58 0.16 1.68
C ILE A 101 0.57 -1.36 1.89
N THR A 102 0.27 -2.13 0.85
CA THR A 102 0.39 -3.60 0.86
C THR A 102 1.71 -4.04 0.23
N GLY A 103 2.37 -5.04 0.80
CA GLY A 103 3.72 -5.49 0.41
C GLY A 103 3.81 -6.18 -0.96
N ASP A 104 2.70 -6.31 -1.67
CA ASP A 104 2.56 -6.92 -2.98
C ASP A 104 2.39 -5.91 -4.12
N ASN A 105 2.64 -4.64 -3.84
CA ASN A 105 2.55 -3.53 -4.80
C ASN A 105 3.95 -2.96 -5.09
N PRO A 106 4.83 -3.70 -5.81
CA PRO A 106 6.26 -3.37 -5.94
C PRO A 106 6.54 -2.05 -6.67
N LEU A 107 5.60 -1.58 -7.48
CA LEU A 107 5.76 -0.38 -8.31
C LEU A 107 5.02 0.85 -7.77
N VAL A 108 4.41 0.77 -6.58
CA VAL A 108 3.81 1.95 -5.93
C VAL A 108 4.82 3.10 -5.89
N ASP A 109 4.36 4.29 -6.26
CA ASP A 109 5.24 5.43 -6.57
C ASP A 109 5.25 6.44 -5.42
N GLY A 110 6.41 6.59 -4.77
CA GLY A 110 6.60 7.57 -3.71
C GLY A 110 6.42 9.03 -4.17
N TYR A 111 6.79 9.36 -5.42
CA TYR A 111 6.58 10.71 -5.95
C TYR A 111 5.10 10.99 -6.16
N PHE A 112 4.35 10.01 -6.67
CA PHE A 112 2.89 10.10 -6.80
C PHE A 112 2.21 10.29 -5.43
N ILE A 113 2.64 9.56 -4.39
CA ILE A 113 2.14 9.77 -3.02
C ILE A 113 2.34 11.22 -2.60
N LYS A 114 3.56 11.77 -2.75
CA LYS A 114 3.84 13.17 -2.40
C LYS A 114 3.00 14.17 -3.21
N GLU A 115 2.83 13.92 -4.51
CA GLU A 115 2.01 14.75 -5.38
C GLU A 115 0.57 14.82 -4.88
N GLN A 116 -0.03 13.68 -4.55
CA GLN A 116 -1.40 13.64 -4.01
C GLN A 116 -1.50 14.34 -2.63
N LEU A 117 -0.46 14.26 -1.80
CA LEU A 117 -0.45 14.97 -0.51
C LEU A 117 -0.24 16.48 -0.65
N ASN A 118 0.31 16.97 -1.76
CA ASN A 118 0.46 18.41 -1.99
C ASN A 118 -0.88 19.13 -2.11
N SER A 119 -1.93 18.47 -2.62
CA SER A 119 -3.29 18.99 -2.68
C SER A 119 -4.17 18.57 -1.49
N PHE A 120 -3.69 17.66 -0.65
CA PHE A 120 -4.43 17.15 0.50
C PHE A 120 -4.54 18.21 1.62
N ARG A 121 -5.76 18.66 1.92
CA ARG A 121 -6.04 19.69 2.94
C ARG A 121 -7.28 19.30 3.75
N PRO A 122 -7.15 18.44 4.77
CA PRO A 122 -8.29 18.07 5.60
C PRO A 122 -8.70 19.25 6.50
N SER A 123 -10.01 19.44 6.64
CA SER A 123 -10.63 20.44 7.53
C SER A 123 -10.83 19.91 8.96
N THR A 124 -10.72 18.59 9.16
CA THR A 124 -10.88 17.92 10.45
C THR A 124 -9.69 17.01 10.80
N ARG A 125 -9.63 16.48 12.02
CA ARG A 125 -8.68 15.40 12.40
C ARG A 125 -9.22 13.99 12.14
N ARG A 126 -10.38 13.87 11.53
CA ARG A 126 -11.04 12.60 11.23
C ARG A 126 -11.25 12.52 9.74
N TYR A 127 -10.24 12.07 9.02
CA TYR A 127 -10.26 12.04 7.58
C TYR A 127 -9.79 10.72 7.00
N TYR A 128 -10.30 10.45 5.80
CA TYR A 128 -9.88 9.35 4.95
C TYR A 128 -9.59 9.90 3.55
N PHE A 129 -8.42 9.59 3.01
CA PHE A 129 -7.95 10.04 1.71
C PHE A 129 -7.50 8.86 0.87
N TYR A 130 -8.06 8.74 -0.31
CA TYR A 130 -7.87 7.58 -1.18
C TYR A 130 -8.15 7.96 -2.63
N GLU A 131 -8.05 6.98 -3.51
CA GLU A 131 -8.20 7.17 -4.96
C GLU A 131 -9.59 7.63 -5.41
N GLY A 132 -10.62 7.38 -4.61
CA GLY A 132 -12.01 7.57 -5.01
C GLY A 132 -12.67 6.31 -5.54
N GLN A 133 -14.00 6.34 -5.62
CA GLN A 133 -14.82 5.17 -6.01
C GLN A 133 -14.59 4.72 -7.46
N GLN A 134 -14.15 5.63 -8.33
CA GLN A 134 -13.95 5.35 -9.75
C GLN A 134 -12.70 4.52 -10.05
N LYS A 135 -11.77 4.37 -9.08
CA LYS A 135 -10.55 3.55 -9.17
C LYS A 135 -9.82 3.68 -10.52
N LYS A 136 -9.37 4.89 -10.85
CA LYS A 136 -8.82 5.27 -12.15
C LYS A 136 -7.38 4.78 -12.39
N LEU A 137 -6.65 4.38 -11.37
CA LEU A 137 -5.26 3.95 -11.43
C LEU A 137 -5.18 2.44 -11.65
N PRO A 138 -4.04 1.95 -12.20
CA PRO A 138 -3.75 0.53 -12.20
C PRO A 138 -3.82 -0.04 -10.78
N LEU A 139 -4.43 -1.21 -10.63
CA LEU A 139 -4.47 -1.90 -9.36
C LEU A 139 -3.05 -2.16 -8.86
N GLY A 140 -2.75 -1.76 -7.62
CA GLY A 140 -1.40 -1.85 -7.04
C GLY A 140 -0.58 -0.57 -7.12
N MET A 141 -1.10 0.51 -7.73
CA MET A 141 -0.42 1.82 -7.77
C MET A 141 -0.97 2.84 -6.78
N SER A 142 -2.06 2.49 -6.10
CA SER A 142 -2.80 3.36 -5.19
C SER A 142 -2.35 3.21 -3.73
N PHE A 143 -2.80 4.11 -2.88
CA PHE A 143 -2.60 4.09 -1.44
C PHE A 143 -3.84 4.61 -0.70
N GLU A 144 -3.88 4.37 0.60
CA GLU A 144 -4.91 4.93 1.48
C GLU A 144 -4.21 5.73 2.58
N LEU A 145 -4.68 6.93 2.88
CA LEU A 145 -4.23 7.77 3.98
C LEU A 145 -5.40 7.97 4.95
N PHE A 146 -5.17 7.77 6.24
CA PHE A 146 -6.16 8.06 7.27
C PHE A 146 -5.51 8.57 8.54
N SER A 147 -6.25 9.35 9.32
CA SER A 147 -5.76 9.87 10.59
C SER A 147 -5.59 8.76 11.63
N PHE A 148 -4.68 8.97 12.58
CA PHE A 148 -4.48 8.06 13.70
C PHE A 148 -5.75 7.91 14.54
N GLU A 149 -6.56 8.97 14.65
CA GLU A 149 -7.86 8.95 15.34
C GLU A 149 -8.81 7.90 14.75
N LEU A 150 -8.86 7.77 13.41
CA LEU A 150 -9.67 6.72 12.78
C LEU A 150 -9.07 5.33 12.99
N LEU A 151 -7.74 5.20 12.92
CA LEU A 151 -7.06 3.94 13.17
C LEU A 151 -7.26 3.43 14.59
N GLU A 152 -7.16 4.33 15.57
CA GLU A 152 -7.37 4.01 16.98
C GLU A 152 -8.82 3.61 17.25
N GLU A 153 -9.78 4.35 16.69
CA GLU A 153 -11.19 3.99 16.80
C GLU A 153 -11.45 2.60 16.20
N ALA A 154 -10.98 2.35 14.98
CA ALA A 154 -11.11 1.06 14.32
C ALA A 154 -10.49 -0.06 15.18
N TYR A 155 -9.30 0.16 15.75
CA TYR A 155 -8.65 -0.84 16.60
C TYR A 155 -9.49 -1.24 17.81
N PHE A 156 -10.17 -0.28 18.45
CA PHE A 156 -10.98 -0.55 19.65
C PHE A 156 -12.40 -1.03 19.34
N LYS A 157 -12.97 -0.65 18.19
CA LYS A 157 -14.39 -0.91 17.86
C LYS A 157 -14.61 -1.98 16.80
N ALA A 158 -13.61 -2.35 16.00
CA ALA A 158 -13.75 -3.38 14.97
C ALA A 158 -14.08 -4.76 15.58
N GLY A 159 -15.25 -5.28 15.22
CA GLY A 159 -15.80 -6.54 15.69
C GLY A 159 -15.56 -7.71 14.73
N LEU A 160 -15.48 -7.44 13.43
CA LEU A 160 -15.44 -8.46 12.38
C LEU A 160 -14.00 -8.92 12.08
N GLU A 161 -13.85 -10.16 11.59
CA GLU A 161 -12.54 -10.69 11.17
C GLU A 161 -12.01 -9.92 9.95
N SER A 162 -12.88 -9.62 8.99
CA SER A 162 -12.57 -8.83 7.78
C SER A 162 -12.09 -7.41 8.12
N GLU A 163 -12.66 -6.75 9.13
CA GLU A 163 -12.19 -5.45 9.62
C GLU A 163 -10.78 -5.53 10.20
N ARG A 164 -10.47 -6.60 10.95
CA ARG A 164 -9.15 -6.81 11.55
C ARG A 164 -8.10 -7.21 10.51
N GLU A 165 -8.49 -7.90 9.45
CA GLU A 165 -7.59 -8.37 8.40
C GLU A 165 -7.28 -7.28 7.37
N HIS A 166 -8.27 -6.48 6.98
CA HIS A 166 -8.12 -5.52 5.87
C HIS A 166 -7.93 -4.08 6.35
N VAL A 167 -7.94 -3.83 7.67
CA VAL A 167 -7.61 -2.57 8.36
C VAL A 167 -8.66 -1.48 8.18
N THR A 168 -9.08 -1.22 6.94
CA THR A 168 -9.94 -0.10 6.59
C THR A 168 -11.44 -0.38 6.51
N PRO A 169 -11.97 -1.63 6.45
CA PRO A 169 -13.43 -1.85 6.31
C PRO A 169 -14.28 -1.15 7.39
N TYR A 170 -13.85 -1.16 8.64
CA TYR A 170 -14.53 -0.44 9.72
C TYR A 170 -14.66 1.07 9.40
N MET A 171 -13.60 1.68 8.87
CA MET A 171 -13.59 3.11 8.52
C MET A 171 -14.57 3.38 7.37
N HIS A 172 -14.66 2.48 6.38
CA HIS A 172 -15.58 2.60 5.25
C HIS A 172 -17.05 2.43 5.64
N GLN A 173 -17.36 1.47 6.53
CA GLN A 173 -18.73 1.21 6.97
C GLN A 173 -19.29 2.31 7.88
N ASN A 174 -18.42 2.97 8.66
CA ASN A 174 -18.79 4.07 9.57
C ASN A 174 -18.71 5.46 8.92
N PHE A 175 -18.67 5.54 7.59
CA PHE A 175 -18.64 6.81 6.87
C PHE A 175 -19.78 7.81 7.14
N PRO A 176 -20.98 7.48 7.68
CA PRO A 176 -21.97 8.53 7.90
C PRO A 176 -21.81 9.23 9.26
N GLY A 177 -21.18 10.41 9.23
CA GLY A 177 -21.50 11.52 10.15
C GLY A 177 -20.31 12.35 10.68
N ASN A 178 -19.12 11.76 10.78
CA ASN A 178 -17.97 12.43 11.42
C ASN A 178 -16.60 12.16 10.78
N ILE A 179 -16.58 11.63 9.56
CA ILE A 179 -15.36 11.37 8.78
C ILE A 179 -15.40 12.23 7.52
N GLU A 180 -14.36 13.03 7.32
CA GLU A 180 -14.13 13.79 6.10
C GLU A 180 -13.50 12.90 5.03
N ILE A 181 -14.18 12.74 3.90
CA ILE A 181 -13.70 11.90 2.79
C ILE A 181 -13.14 12.78 1.70
N LEU A 182 -11.87 12.52 1.38
CA LEU A 182 -11.11 13.25 0.38
C LEU A 182 -10.64 12.26 -0.69
N GLU A 183 -10.58 12.72 -1.93
CA GLU A 183 -10.18 11.90 -3.07
C GLU A 183 -8.99 12.51 -3.79
N PHE A 184 -8.15 11.66 -4.38
CA PHE A 184 -7.01 12.05 -5.18
C PHE A 184 -7.39 13.07 -6.26
N GLN A 185 -6.54 14.08 -6.42
CA GLN A 185 -6.66 15.09 -7.47
C GLN A 185 -5.63 14.76 -8.55
N ASN A 186 -5.99 13.88 -9.49
CA ASN A 186 -5.14 13.53 -10.62
C ASN A 186 -5.95 13.23 -11.90
N HIS A 187 -5.28 13.25 -13.04
CA HIS A 187 -5.87 13.01 -14.36
C HIS A 187 -5.47 11.67 -14.97
N LEU A 188 -4.80 10.80 -14.21
CA LEU A 188 -4.43 9.48 -14.69
C LEU A 188 -5.69 8.62 -14.79
N ASN A 189 -5.82 7.88 -15.89
CA ASN A 189 -6.93 6.97 -16.13
C ASN A 189 -6.43 5.75 -16.92
N PHE A 190 -6.23 4.64 -16.21
CA PHE A 190 -5.84 3.35 -16.73
C PHE A 190 -6.22 2.20 -15.76
N PRO A 191 -7.52 2.04 -15.46
CA PRO A 191 -8.00 1.10 -14.44
C PRO A 191 -7.83 -0.38 -14.81
N ASP A 192 -7.70 -0.67 -16.11
CA ASP A 192 -7.64 -2.04 -16.64
C ASP A 192 -6.30 -2.73 -16.39
N ALA A 193 -5.28 -1.99 -15.91
CA ALA A 193 -3.98 -2.56 -15.61
C ALA A 193 -3.90 -3.10 -14.17
N ARG A 194 -3.22 -4.24 -14.03
CA ARG A 194 -2.98 -4.92 -12.77
C ARG A 194 -1.49 -5.02 -12.48
N LEU A 195 -1.03 -4.23 -11.51
CA LEU A 195 0.37 -4.13 -11.05
C LEU A 195 0.57 -4.57 -9.59
N THR A 196 -0.45 -5.17 -8.98
CA THR A 196 -0.30 -5.94 -7.73
C THR A 196 0.08 -7.37 -8.05
N VAL A 197 0.85 -8.02 -7.17
CA VAL A 197 1.35 -9.38 -7.38
C VAL A 197 0.60 -10.35 -6.51
N ASP A 198 -0.22 -11.22 -7.08
CA ASP A 198 -0.85 -12.33 -6.37
C ASP A 198 -0.64 -13.69 -7.04
N THR A 199 -0.39 -13.71 -8.34
CA THR A 199 -0.18 -14.91 -9.14
C THR A 199 1.19 -14.90 -9.82
N ALA A 200 1.57 -16.01 -10.45
CA ALA A 200 2.81 -16.10 -11.19
C ALA A 200 2.83 -15.17 -12.41
N GLU A 201 1.67 -15.00 -13.06
CA GLU A 201 1.45 -14.08 -14.17
C GLU A 201 1.65 -12.63 -13.74
N ASP A 202 1.10 -12.24 -12.57
CA ASP A 202 1.34 -10.90 -12.02
C ASP A 202 2.85 -10.67 -11.77
N PHE A 203 3.53 -11.67 -11.20
CA PHE A 203 4.97 -11.58 -10.94
C PHE A 203 5.77 -11.46 -12.25
N GLU A 204 5.41 -12.22 -13.29
CA GLU A 204 6.07 -12.15 -14.60
C GLU A 204 5.89 -10.79 -15.26
N LEU A 205 4.70 -10.17 -15.18
CA LEU A 205 4.50 -8.80 -15.67
C LEU A 205 5.39 -7.81 -14.93
N ILE A 206 5.41 -7.84 -13.59
CA ILE A 206 6.27 -6.96 -12.79
C ILE A 206 7.74 -7.18 -13.12
N LYS A 207 8.18 -8.43 -13.24
CA LYS A 207 9.56 -8.78 -13.60
C LYS A 207 9.94 -8.16 -14.94
N ARG A 208 9.11 -8.31 -15.99
CA ARG A 208 9.36 -7.69 -17.30
C ARG A 208 9.39 -6.18 -17.23
N LEU A 209 8.45 -5.56 -16.53
CA LEU A 209 8.45 -4.10 -16.35
C LEU A 209 9.74 -3.62 -15.67
N ILE A 210 10.25 -4.34 -14.68
CA ILE A 210 11.48 -3.97 -13.98
C ILE A 210 12.72 -4.23 -14.83
N VAL A 211 12.81 -5.38 -15.50
CA VAL A 211 14.02 -5.82 -16.22
C VAL A 211 14.15 -5.16 -17.58
N ASP A 212 13.05 -5.08 -18.34
CA ASP A 212 13.08 -4.64 -19.73
C ASP A 212 12.83 -3.13 -19.87
N TYR A 213 12.21 -2.51 -18.85
CA TYR A 213 11.78 -1.10 -18.91
C TYR A 213 12.23 -0.26 -17.72
N ASP A 214 13.01 -0.80 -16.78
CA ASP A 214 13.45 -0.09 -15.58
C ASP A 214 12.29 0.58 -14.82
N SER A 215 11.11 -0.05 -14.77
CA SER A 215 9.90 0.55 -14.19
C SER A 215 10.06 0.99 -12.74
N HIS A 216 10.99 0.37 -12.01
CA HIS A 216 11.35 0.74 -10.65
C HIS A 216 11.94 2.15 -10.52
N LEU A 217 12.43 2.75 -11.60
CA LEU A 217 12.92 4.14 -11.66
C LEU A 217 11.91 5.11 -12.27
N LYS A 218 10.72 4.63 -12.65
CA LYS A 218 9.72 5.39 -13.40
C LYS A 218 8.58 5.87 -12.53
N SER A 219 7.99 7.00 -12.91
CA SER A 219 6.76 7.51 -12.34
C SER A 219 5.56 6.63 -12.70
N THR A 220 4.46 6.74 -11.94
CA THR A 220 3.19 6.09 -12.27
C THR A 220 2.76 6.38 -13.71
N LYS A 221 2.93 7.62 -14.18
CA LYS A 221 2.57 8.03 -15.53
C LYS A 221 3.40 7.29 -16.59
N GLU A 222 4.72 7.25 -16.43
CA GLU A 222 5.60 6.56 -17.38
C GLU A 222 5.33 5.06 -17.44
N ILE A 223 5.02 4.42 -16.31
CA ILE A 223 4.62 3.00 -16.28
C ILE A 223 3.30 2.79 -17.06
N ILE A 224 2.32 3.68 -16.86
CA ILE A 224 1.07 3.67 -17.65
C ILE A 224 1.35 3.84 -19.14
N ASP A 225 2.25 4.74 -19.53
CA ASP A 225 2.59 4.98 -20.93
C ASP A 225 3.27 3.75 -21.58
N ILE A 226 4.11 3.03 -20.83
CA ILE A 226 4.69 1.74 -21.26
C ILE A 226 3.58 0.71 -21.52
N LEU A 227 2.63 0.58 -20.60
CA LEU A 227 1.55 -0.39 -20.74
C LEU A 227 0.60 -0.04 -21.90
N LYS A 228 0.27 1.24 -22.06
CA LYS A 228 -0.56 1.73 -23.17
C LYS A 228 0.07 1.48 -24.54
N SER A 229 1.39 1.53 -24.63
CA SER A 229 2.12 1.26 -25.87
C SER A 229 2.43 -0.21 -26.10
N ASN A 230 2.15 -1.10 -25.13
CA ASN A 230 2.49 -2.52 -25.22
C ASN A 230 1.33 -3.45 -24.79
N ASN A 231 0.48 -3.76 -25.77
CA ASN A 231 -0.62 -4.71 -25.60
C ASN A 231 -0.18 -6.12 -25.18
N ALA A 232 1.07 -6.53 -25.47
CA ALA A 232 1.55 -7.85 -25.07
C ALA A 232 1.78 -7.93 -23.55
N LEU A 233 2.24 -6.83 -22.93
CA LEU A 233 2.36 -6.75 -21.46
C LEU A 233 1.00 -6.83 -20.78
N MET A 234 0.01 -6.10 -21.30
CA MET A 234 -1.35 -6.10 -20.74
C MET A 234 -1.99 -7.49 -20.76
N LYS A 235 -1.69 -8.32 -21.76
CA LYS A 235 -2.20 -9.69 -21.87
C LYS A 235 -1.61 -10.69 -20.89
N ILE A 236 -0.56 -10.34 -20.15
CA ILE A 236 0.11 -11.29 -19.24
C ILE A 236 -0.84 -11.70 -18.10
N ASN A 237 -1.59 -10.75 -17.55
CA ASN A 237 -2.45 -10.98 -16.38
C ASN A 237 -3.84 -10.36 -16.49
N ASN A 238 -4.31 -9.99 -17.69
CA ASN A 238 -5.64 -9.40 -17.89
C ASN A 238 -6.79 -10.33 -17.47
N ASP A 239 -6.60 -11.64 -17.55
CA ASP A 239 -7.61 -12.63 -17.18
C ASP A 239 -7.67 -12.89 -15.65
N ILE A 240 -6.76 -12.29 -14.88
CA ILE A 240 -6.69 -12.48 -13.42
C ILE A 240 -7.75 -11.64 -12.70
N VAL A 241 -8.71 -12.33 -12.09
CA VAL A 241 -9.76 -11.71 -11.27
C VAL A 241 -9.24 -11.40 -9.87
N GLN A 242 -9.36 -10.14 -9.45
CA GLN A 242 -9.08 -9.73 -8.08
C GLN A 242 -10.06 -10.41 -7.12
N LYS A 243 -9.54 -11.02 -6.05
CA LYS A 243 -10.40 -11.59 -5.00
C LYS A 243 -11.26 -10.47 -4.40
N LYS A 244 -12.57 -10.69 -4.37
CA LYS A 244 -13.47 -9.89 -3.54
C LYS A 244 -13.21 -10.30 -2.09
N TRP A 245 -13.08 -9.31 -1.20
CA TRP A 245 -13.10 -9.54 0.24
C TRP A 245 -14.50 -10.08 0.56
N THR A 246 -14.63 -11.36 0.88
CA THR A 246 -15.86 -11.90 1.44
C THR A 246 -15.96 -11.39 2.87
N GLU A 247 -17.07 -10.73 3.20
CA GLU A 247 -17.38 -10.13 4.50
C GLU A 247 -17.22 -11.11 5.67
#